data_AF-A0A6A6X4Y5-F1
#
_entry.id   AF-A0A6A6X4Y5-F1
#
_cell.length_a   1.000
_cell.length_b   1.000
_cell.length_c   1.000
_cell.angle_alpha   90.00
_cell.angle_beta   90.00
_cell.angle_gamma   90.00
#
_symmetry.space_group_name_H-M   'P 1'
#
loop_
_entity.id
_entity.type
_entity.pdbx_description
1 polymer ?
#
loop_
_entity_poly.entity_id
_entity_poly.type
_entity_poly.pdbx_seq_one_letter_code
_entity_poly.pdbx_strand_id
1 'polypeptide(L)'
;MDGQDTRGASNPVTPRPSFIYRLLHFFGGGIYAPDSSTYDPIETLLNAEDPEERDRLTERWRDNRLDELSFVGVVAALLAGVLTSTGSWPNITSGEQDAWHVRTSWYCGIILSLFSLLTAADQTVRLHRMSSHRNALNNIRNLLAMPDGKRRRSKSTHRLQPKTSQVYAWQLPVIFLTTATLAMIVGMFLHVWNATKDLQWADPNFKVALIFTVVAVLSIGGFFAGQASMYVPDNEVE
;
A
#
# COMPACT_ATOMS: atom_id res chain seq x y z
N MET A 1 -44.83 -43.93 14.52
CA MET A 1 -45.47 -42.85 13.75
C MET A 1 -45.25 -41.57 14.53
N ASP A 2 -45.11 -40.46 13.81
CA ASP A 2 -44.58 -39.13 14.20
C ASP A 2 -43.05 -39.04 14.01
N GLY A 3 -42.50 -38.38 12.99
CA GLY A 3 -43.05 -37.35 12.11
C GLY A 3 -42.23 -36.07 12.26
N GLN A 4 -41.38 -35.81 11.27
CA GLN A 4 -40.45 -34.68 11.09
C GLN A 4 -40.82 -33.33 11.73
N ASP A 5 -39.82 -32.63 12.28
CA ASP A 5 -39.67 -31.18 12.08
C ASP A 5 -38.18 -30.76 12.21
N THR A 6 -37.33 -31.17 11.24
CA THR A 6 -35.97 -30.62 11.10
C THR A 6 -36.06 -29.25 10.44
N ARG A 7 -36.37 -28.22 11.25
CA ARG A 7 -36.35 -26.83 10.81
C ARG A 7 -34.94 -26.44 10.39
N GLY A 8 -34.83 -25.97 9.15
CA GLY A 8 -33.58 -25.62 8.50
C GLY A 8 -32.72 -24.69 9.34
N ALA A 9 -31.49 -25.13 9.58
CA ALA A 9 -30.40 -24.26 9.99
C ALA A 9 -30.13 -23.31 8.81
N SER A 10 -30.69 -22.11 8.87
CA SER A 10 -30.23 -21.00 8.03
C SER A 10 -28.77 -20.75 8.38
N ASN A 11 -27.86 -21.08 7.47
CA ASN A 11 -26.48 -20.61 7.54
C ASN A 11 -26.51 -19.10 7.80
N PRO A 12 -25.78 -18.58 8.81
CA PRO A 12 -25.69 -17.14 8.99
C PRO A 12 -25.05 -16.58 7.72
N VAL A 13 -25.85 -15.89 6.90
CA VAL A 13 -25.34 -15.10 5.79
C VAL A 13 -24.51 -14.00 6.42
N THR A 14 -23.20 -14.21 6.47
CA THR A 14 -22.27 -13.16 6.90
C THR A 14 -22.49 -11.97 5.97
N PRO A 15 -22.86 -10.80 6.51
CA PRO A 15 -23.13 -9.64 5.67
C PRO A 15 -21.86 -9.31 4.89
N ARG A 16 -21.97 -9.27 3.56
CA ARG A 16 -20.85 -8.85 2.69
C ARG A 16 -20.37 -7.49 3.18
N PRO A 17 -19.09 -7.33 3.54
CA PRO A 17 -18.59 -6.06 4.07
C PRO A 17 -18.81 -4.98 3.01
N SER A 18 -19.34 -3.83 3.46
CA SER A 18 -19.66 -2.70 2.61
C SER A 18 -18.41 -2.16 1.93
N PHE A 19 -18.57 -1.50 0.78
CA PHE A 19 -17.46 -0.96 -0.02
C PHE A 19 -16.53 -0.07 0.81
N ILE A 20 -17.09 0.78 1.69
CA ILE A 20 -16.32 1.67 2.57
C ILE A 20 -15.51 0.87 3.60
N TYR A 21 -16.05 -0.24 4.13
CA TYR A 21 -15.31 -1.12 5.03
C TYR A 21 -14.18 -1.86 4.32
N ARG A 22 -14.38 -2.31 3.08
CA ARG A 22 -13.29 -2.90 2.27
C ARG A 22 -12.22 -1.87 1.94
N LEU A 23 -12.62 -0.64 1.63
CA LEU A 23 -11.72 0.48 1.38
C LEU A 23 -10.89 0.82 2.63
N LEU A 24 -11.55 0.94 3.79
CA LEU A 24 -10.90 1.17 5.07
C LEU A 24 -10.03 -0.01 5.52
N HIS A 25 -10.38 -1.24 5.17
CA HIS A 25 -9.55 -2.42 5.45
C HIS A 25 -8.39 -2.56 4.47
N PHE A 26 -8.54 -2.15 3.21
CA PHE A 26 -7.45 -2.12 2.24
C PHE A 26 -6.42 -1.05 2.61
N PHE A 27 -6.89 0.17 2.88
CA PHE A 27 -6.00 1.22 3.34
C PHE A 27 -5.52 0.93 4.76
N GLY A 28 -6.40 0.70 5.72
CA GLY A 28 -6.04 0.49 7.13
C GLY A 28 -5.50 -0.89 7.50
N GLY A 29 -5.52 -1.89 6.60
CA GLY A 29 -5.12 -3.27 6.86
C GLY A 29 -4.17 -3.87 5.82
N GLY A 30 -4.18 -3.38 4.57
CA GLY A 30 -3.30 -3.84 3.49
C GLY A 30 -2.10 -2.92 3.20
N ILE A 31 -2.28 -1.59 3.31
CA ILE A 31 -1.24 -0.59 2.97
C ILE A 31 -0.72 0.17 4.21
N TYR A 32 -1.60 0.62 5.11
CA TYR A 32 -1.26 1.46 6.27
C TYR A 32 -1.18 0.68 7.59
N ALA A 33 -1.72 -0.53 7.70
CA ALA A 33 -1.30 -1.47 8.73
C ALA A 33 -0.58 -2.65 8.07
N PRO A 34 0.49 -3.17 8.68
CA PRO A 34 1.19 -4.33 8.17
C PRO A 34 0.23 -5.51 8.16
N ASP A 35 -0.18 -5.88 6.96
CA ASP A 35 -1.06 -7.00 6.70
C ASP A 35 -0.43 -8.32 7.16
N SER A 36 -1.26 -9.34 7.34
CA SER A 36 -0.83 -10.73 7.54
C SER A 36 0.18 -11.14 6.47
N SER A 37 -0.01 -10.68 5.22
CA SER A 37 0.90 -10.93 4.10
C SER A 37 2.33 -10.40 4.28
N THR A 38 2.57 -9.37 5.10
CA THR A 38 3.93 -8.90 5.43
C THR A 38 4.44 -9.48 6.74
N TYR A 39 3.56 -9.67 7.72
CA TYR A 39 3.91 -10.16 9.05
C TYR A 39 4.21 -11.68 9.05
N ASP A 40 3.37 -12.48 8.39
CA ASP A 40 3.38 -13.94 8.44
C ASP A 40 4.62 -14.56 7.79
N PRO A 41 5.14 -14.06 6.64
CA PRO A 41 6.39 -14.57 6.10
C PRO A 41 7.56 -14.32 7.04
N ILE A 42 7.56 -13.19 7.76
CA ILE A 42 8.60 -12.84 8.73
C ILE A 42 8.47 -13.71 9.98
N GLU A 43 7.26 -13.96 10.48
CA GLU A 43 7.07 -14.89 11.59
C GLU A 43 7.48 -16.32 11.19
N THR A 44 7.13 -16.76 9.98
CA THR A 44 7.46 -18.09 9.46
C THR A 44 8.97 -18.28 9.32
N LEU A 45 9.68 -17.34 8.69
CA LEU A 45 11.13 -17.43 8.56
C LEU A 45 11.87 -17.34 9.91
N LEU A 46 11.30 -16.67 10.92
CA LEU A 46 11.93 -16.60 12.24
C LEU A 46 11.74 -17.87 13.07
N ASN A 47 10.67 -18.62 12.81
CA ASN A 47 10.27 -19.80 13.59
C ASN A 47 10.45 -21.13 12.85
N ALA A 48 11.01 -21.15 11.63
CA ALA A 48 11.35 -22.39 10.93
C ALA A 48 12.29 -23.26 11.80
N GLU A 49 11.92 -24.53 11.98
CA GLU A 49 12.62 -25.47 12.85
C GLU A 49 13.97 -25.91 12.26
N ASP A 50 13.99 -26.16 10.95
CA ASP A 50 15.18 -26.55 10.21
C ASP A 50 16.08 -25.33 9.90
N PRO A 51 17.37 -25.33 10.30
CA PRO A 51 18.31 -24.25 9.98
C PRO A 51 18.48 -23.97 8.48
N GLU A 52 18.48 -25.01 7.63
CA GLU A 52 18.66 -24.84 6.18
C GLU A 52 17.42 -24.19 5.56
N GLU A 53 16.22 -24.67 5.92
CA GLU A 53 14.98 -24.05 5.47
C GLU A 53 14.87 -22.60 5.94
N ARG A 54 15.29 -22.33 7.17
CA ARG A 54 15.34 -20.96 7.69
C ARG A 54 16.22 -20.07 6.82
N ASP A 55 17.41 -20.55 6.43
CA ASP A 55 18.39 -19.83 5.59
C ASP A 55 17.76 -19.53 4.23
N ARG A 56 17.17 -20.53 3.59
CA ARG A 56 16.46 -20.40 2.32
C ARG A 56 15.31 -19.38 2.37
N LEU A 57 14.47 -19.43 3.40
CA LEU A 57 13.36 -18.48 3.58
C LEU A 57 13.86 -17.04 3.81
N THR A 58 14.99 -16.89 4.50
CA THR A 58 15.58 -15.56 4.75
C THR A 58 16.19 -14.97 3.48
N GLU A 59 16.85 -15.79 2.65
CA GLU A 59 17.33 -15.39 1.34
C GLU A 59 16.20 -14.96 0.43
N ARG A 60 15.15 -15.79 0.33
CA ARG A 60 13.97 -15.49 -0.49
C ARG A 60 13.28 -14.20 -0.04
N TRP A 61 13.13 -13.99 1.27
CA TRP A 61 12.57 -12.74 1.79
C TRP A 61 13.44 -11.53 1.42
N ARG A 62 14.76 -11.63 1.58
CA ARG A 62 15.69 -10.55 1.24
C ARG A 62 15.57 -10.19 -0.24
N ASP A 63 15.62 -11.18 -1.12
CA ASP A 63 15.62 -10.96 -2.57
C ASP A 63 14.30 -10.36 -3.03
N ASN A 64 13.17 -10.92 -2.59
CA ASN A 64 11.85 -10.35 -2.86
C ASN A 64 11.72 -8.90 -2.36
N ARG A 65 12.26 -8.61 -1.17
CA ARG A 65 12.20 -7.25 -0.60
C ARG A 65 13.09 -6.28 -1.37
N LEU A 66 14.26 -6.70 -1.85
CA LEU A 66 15.11 -5.88 -2.71
C LEU A 66 14.41 -5.56 -4.04
N ASP A 67 13.78 -6.56 -4.65
CA ASP A 67 13.01 -6.38 -5.90
C ASP A 67 11.83 -5.42 -5.71
N GLU A 68 11.08 -5.58 -4.62
CA GLU A 68 9.99 -4.69 -4.23
C GLU A 68 10.48 -3.24 -4.07
N LEU A 69 11.57 -3.02 -3.32
CA LEU A 69 12.13 -1.68 -3.08
C LEU A 69 12.63 -1.03 -4.38
N SER A 70 13.26 -1.80 -5.25
CA SER A 70 13.71 -1.33 -6.57
C SER A 70 12.52 -0.88 -7.43
N PHE A 71 11.47 -1.71 -7.48
CA PHE A 71 10.23 -1.38 -8.18
C PHE A 71 9.58 -0.10 -7.62
N VAL A 72 9.42 -0.01 -6.30
CA VAL A 72 8.86 1.18 -5.63
C VAL A 72 9.70 2.43 -5.90
N GLY A 73 11.03 2.32 -5.93
CA GLY A 73 11.92 3.42 -6.29
C GLY A 73 11.66 3.95 -7.69
N VAL A 74 11.54 3.06 -8.69
CA VAL A 74 11.23 3.46 -10.08
C VAL A 74 9.87 4.14 -10.17
N VAL A 75 8.83 3.55 -9.56
CA VAL A 75 7.47 4.11 -9.60
C VAL A 75 7.40 5.48 -8.90
N ALA A 76 8.10 5.65 -7.77
CA ALA A 76 8.17 6.92 -7.06
C ALA A 76 8.87 8.03 -7.86
N ALA A 77 9.92 7.71 -8.60
CA ALA A 77 10.59 8.67 -9.48
C ALA A 77 9.68 9.11 -10.64
N LEU A 78 8.97 8.16 -11.26
CA LEU A 78 8.00 8.44 -12.32
C LEU A 78 6.86 9.31 -11.80
N LEU A 79 6.28 8.97 -10.63
CA LEU A 79 5.21 9.73 -10.02
C LEU A 79 5.63 11.18 -9.70
N ALA A 80 6.83 11.38 -9.15
CA ALA A 80 7.38 12.71 -8.88
C ALA A 80 7.53 13.53 -10.18
N GLY A 81 7.97 12.89 -11.27
CA GLY A 81 8.07 13.51 -12.59
C GLY A 81 6.70 13.92 -13.14
N VAL A 82 5.70 13.04 -13.04
CA VAL A 82 4.32 13.34 -13.46
C VAL A 82 3.76 14.51 -12.65
N LEU A 83 3.87 14.47 -11.32
CA LEU A 83 3.39 15.53 -10.41
C LEU A 83 4.02 16.90 -10.72
N THR A 84 5.31 16.92 -11.02
CA THR A 84 6.03 18.16 -11.36
C THR A 84 5.59 18.69 -12.72
N SER A 85 5.42 17.81 -13.71
CA SER A 85 4.95 18.17 -15.05
C SER A 85 3.51 18.72 -15.00
N THR A 86 2.61 18.03 -14.31
CA THR A 86 1.20 18.44 -14.21
C THR A 86 1.04 19.78 -13.48
N GLY A 87 1.85 20.04 -12.46
CA GLY A 87 1.87 21.32 -11.76
C GLY A 87 2.39 22.50 -12.60
N SER A 88 3.01 22.25 -13.75
CA SER A 88 3.53 23.27 -14.68
C SER A 88 2.64 23.55 -15.87
N TRP A 89 1.50 22.85 -16.00
CA TRP A 89 0.55 23.08 -17.09
C TRP A 89 -0.10 24.46 -16.98
N PRO A 90 -0.42 25.11 -18.12
CA PRO A 90 -1.14 26.36 -18.11
C PRO A 90 -2.52 26.17 -17.45
N ASN A 91 -2.86 27.04 -16.50
CA ASN A 91 -4.12 26.95 -15.75
C ASN A 91 -5.30 26.89 -16.74
N ILE A 92 -6.18 25.91 -16.53
CA ILE A 92 -7.48 25.80 -17.21
C ILE A 92 -8.40 26.97 -16.83
N THR A 93 -8.08 27.64 -15.71
CA THR A 93 -8.76 28.85 -15.24
C THR A 93 -8.22 30.07 -15.98
N SER A 94 -9.00 30.62 -16.91
CA SER A 94 -8.71 31.86 -17.63
C SER A 94 -8.50 33.04 -16.66
N GLY A 95 -7.25 33.29 -16.27
CA GLY A 95 -6.81 34.52 -15.60
C GLY A 95 -6.85 34.55 -14.06
N GLU A 96 -7.36 33.52 -13.38
CA GLU A 96 -7.30 33.42 -11.91
C GLU A 96 -6.21 32.45 -11.45
N GLN A 97 -5.56 32.79 -10.33
CA GLN A 97 -4.61 31.89 -9.69
C GLN A 97 -5.33 30.62 -9.23
N ASP A 98 -4.80 29.45 -9.60
CA ASP A 98 -5.22 28.17 -9.05
C ASP A 98 -5.42 28.22 -7.54
N ALA A 99 -6.54 27.66 -7.06
CA ALA A 99 -6.88 27.62 -5.65
C ALA A 99 -5.71 27.02 -4.84
N TRP A 100 -5.36 27.64 -3.71
CA TRP A 100 -4.19 27.26 -2.92
C TRP A 100 -4.19 25.78 -2.52
N HIS A 101 -5.37 25.19 -2.30
CA HIS A 101 -5.55 23.77 -2.02
C HIS A 101 -4.99 22.85 -3.11
N VAL A 102 -5.16 23.23 -4.38
CA VAL A 102 -4.67 22.48 -5.54
C VAL A 102 -3.15 22.47 -5.52
N ARG A 103 -2.52 23.64 -5.37
CA ARG A 103 -1.06 23.78 -5.28
C ARG A 103 -0.47 23.03 -4.09
N THR A 104 -1.10 23.14 -2.92
CA THR A 104 -0.68 22.40 -1.72
C THR A 104 -0.74 20.89 -1.95
N SER A 105 -1.78 20.37 -2.60
CA SER A 105 -1.88 18.93 -2.90
C SER A 105 -0.74 18.43 -3.81
N TRP A 106 -0.36 19.23 -4.82
CA TRP A 106 0.79 18.93 -5.69
C TRP A 106 2.11 18.91 -4.92
N TYR A 107 2.38 19.94 -4.11
CA TYR A 107 3.61 20.01 -3.32
C TYR A 107 3.70 18.88 -2.29
N CYS A 108 2.60 18.56 -1.60
CA CYS A 108 2.54 17.42 -0.70
C CYS A 108 2.81 16.10 -1.44
N GLY A 109 2.19 15.90 -2.61
CA GLY A 109 2.44 14.73 -3.45
C GLY A 109 3.91 14.58 -3.85
N ILE A 110 4.55 15.67 -4.29
CA ILE A 110 5.97 15.68 -4.70
C ILE A 110 6.86 15.30 -3.51
N ILE A 111 6.66 15.95 -2.35
CA ILE A 111 7.44 15.67 -1.14
C ILE A 111 7.29 14.20 -0.76
N LEU A 112 6.07 13.68 -0.69
CA LEU A 112 5.81 12.28 -0.34
C LEU A 112 6.46 11.31 -1.35
N SER A 113 6.38 11.60 -2.65
CA SER A 113 7.02 10.79 -3.69
C SER A 113 8.54 10.77 -3.57
N LEU A 114 9.15 11.91 -3.25
CA LEU A 114 10.60 12.01 -3.01
C LEU A 114 11.01 11.24 -1.75
N PHE A 115 10.24 11.34 -0.66
CA PHE A 115 10.51 10.55 0.55
C PHE A 115 10.32 9.05 0.31
N SER A 116 9.35 8.63 -0.51
CA SER A 116 9.23 7.24 -0.96
C SER A 116 10.50 6.78 -1.68
N LEU A 117 10.96 7.56 -2.67
CA LEU A 117 12.17 7.26 -3.45
C LEU A 117 13.42 7.18 -2.56
N LEU A 118 13.63 8.17 -1.70
CA LEU A 118 14.77 8.22 -0.77
C LEU A 118 14.75 7.06 0.21
N THR A 119 13.58 6.75 0.77
CA THR A 119 13.45 5.64 1.73
C THR A 119 13.69 4.30 1.04
N ALA A 120 13.16 4.09 -0.17
CA ALA A 120 13.42 2.87 -0.95
C ALA A 120 14.92 2.71 -1.26
N ALA A 121 15.59 3.79 -1.68
CA ALA A 121 17.01 3.79 -1.95
C ALA A 121 17.86 3.50 -0.68
N ASP A 122 17.57 4.17 0.43
CA ASP A 122 18.28 3.95 1.70
C ASP A 122 18.12 2.50 2.19
N GLN A 123 16.89 1.98 2.16
CA GLN A 123 16.61 0.60 2.57
C GLN A 123 17.31 -0.41 1.67
N THR A 124 17.35 -0.17 0.36
CA THR A 124 18.04 -1.02 -0.63
C THR A 124 19.54 -1.06 -0.33
N VAL A 125 20.18 0.10 -0.17
CA VAL A 125 21.61 0.20 0.15
C VAL A 125 21.92 -0.46 1.49
N ARG A 126 21.10 -0.21 2.51
CA ARG A 126 21.27 -0.80 3.84
C ARG A 126 21.13 -2.32 3.79
N LEU A 127 20.16 -2.85 3.04
CA LEU A 127 19.96 -4.28 2.89
C LEU A 127 21.08 -4.94 2.09
N HIS A 128 21.57 -4.32 1.01
CA HIS A 128 22.76 -4.79 0.29
C HIS A 128 24.00 -4.84 1.19
N ARG A 129 24.24 -3.77 1.96
CA ARG A 129 25.36 -3.72 2.93
C ARG A 129 25.24 -4.80 4.01
N MET A 130 24.05 -5.09 4.49
CA MET A 130 23.85 -6.19 5.45
C MET A 130 24.08 -7.57 4.80
N SER A 131 23.70 -7.69 3.52
CA SER A 131 23.76 -8.95 2.76
C SER A 131 25.18 -9.34 2.34
N SER A 132 26.12 -8.41 2.31
CA SER A 132 27.53 -8.69 2.00
C SER A 132 28.34 -9.28 3.16
N HIS A 133 27.75 -9.40 4.36
CA HIS A 133 28.45 -9.94 5.53
C HIS A 133 28.43 -11.48 5.55
N ARG A 134 29.49 -12.11 6.08
CA ARG A 134 29.57 -13.59 6.23
C ARG A 134 28.39 -14.18 7.03
N ASN A 135 27.82 -13.41 7.96
CA ASN A 135 26.66 -13.78 8.77
C ASN A 135 25.38 -13.03 8.34
N ALA A 136 25.26 -12.67 7.06
CA ALA A 136 24.17 -11.85 6.52
C ALA A 136 22.77 -12.31 6.97
N LEU A 137 22.46 -13.61 6.81
CA LEU A 137 21.14 -14.15 7.13
C LEU A 137 20.81 -14.04 8.62
N ASN A 138 21.80 -14.28 9.49
CA ASN A 138 21.63 -14.11 10.93
C ASN A 138 21.45 -12.64 11.32
N ASN A 139 22.17 -11.72 10.66
CA ASN A 139 22.01 -10.29 10.90
C ASN A 139 20.63 -9.78 10.46
N ILE A 140 20.13 -10.26 9.31
CA ILE A 140 18.79 -9.94 8.82
C ILE A 140 17.73 -10.43 9.81
N ARG A 141 17.82 -11.68 10.27
CA ARG A 141 16.90 -12.21 11.29
C ARG A 141 16.96 -11.44 12.59
N ASN A 142 18.16 -11.07 13.05
CA ASN A 142 18.31 -10.29 14.27
C ASN A 142 17.66 -8.91 14.11
N LEU A 143 17.81 -8.27 12.94
CA LEU A 143 17.11 -7.02 12.64
C LEU A 143 15.58 -7.17 12.69
N LEU A 144 15.05 -8.27 12.15
CA LEU A 144 13.62 -8.57 12.13
C LEU A 144 13.06 -9.00 13.50
N ALA A 145 13.85 -9.73 14.30
CA ALA A 145 13.44 -10.31 15.57
C ALA A 145 13.64 -9.39 16.79
N MET A 146 14.78 -8.69 16.91
CA MET A 146 15.03 -7.58 17.85
C MET A 146 16.52 -7.15 17.91
N PRO A 147 16.82 -5.86 18.21
CA PRO A 147 18.20 -5.36 18.32
C PRO A 147 18.90 -5.60 19.67
N ASP A 148 18.16 -5.76 20.78
CA ASP A 148 18.73 -5.72 22.15
C ASP A 148 18.82 -7.09 22.85
N GLY A 149 18.92 -8.18 22.09
CA GLY A 149 19.20 -9.53 22.64
C GLY A 149 18.05 -10.19 23.42
N LYS A 150 16.96 -9.48 23.75
CA LYS A 150 15.77 -10.06 24.39
C LYS A 150 14.75 -10.50 23.35
N ARG A 151 14.90 -11.72 22.81
CA ARG A 151 13.90 -12.35 21.92
C ARG A 151 12.51 -12.35 22.56
N ARG A 152 11.61 -11.48 22.11
CA ARG A 152 10.23 -11.44 22.61
C ARG A 152 9.46 -12.64 22.07
N ARG A 153 9.36 -13.68 22.89
CA ARG A 153 8.49 -14.82 22.60
C ARG A 153 7.06 -14.47 22.97
N SER A 154 6.11 -14.85 22.12
CA SER A 154 4.69 -14.80 22.45
C SER A 154 4.44 -15.55 23.76
N LYS A 155 3.75 -14.93 24.72
CA LYS A 155 3.43 -15.56 26.02
C LYS A 155 2.48 -16.77 25.86
N SER A 156 1.74 -16.83 24.77
CA SER A 156 0.76 -17.90 24.49
C SER A 156 1.35 -19.00 23.59
N THR A 157 2.08 -18.63 22.54
CA THR A 157 2.51 -19.58 21.49
C THR A 157 4.01 -19.88 21.50
N HIS A 158 4.80 -19.25 22.38
CA HIS A 158 6.26 -19.39 22.47
C HIS A 158 7.07 -19.04 21.20
N ARG A 159 6.41 -18.58 20.12
CA ARG A 159 6.99 -18.16 18.85
C ARG A 159 7.72 -16.82 18.97
N LEU A 160 8.79 -16.65 18.19
CA LEU A 160 9.50 -15.39 17.99
C LEU A 160 8.61 -14.44 17.20
N GLN A 161 8.24 -13.31 17.82
CA GLN A 161 7.41 -12.30 17.16
C GLN A 161 8.27 -11.24 16.48
N PRO A 162 8.01 -10.89 15.21
CA PRO A 162 8.66 -9.76 14.57
C PRO A 162 8.25 -8.44 15.22
N LYS A 163 9.20 -7.49 15.29
CA LYS A 163 8.93 -6.16 15.85
C LYS A 163 8.05 -5.38 14.87
N THR A 164 6.82 -5.06 15.25
CA THR A 164 5.88 -4.28 14.42
C THR A 164 6.50 -3.00 13.87
N SER A 165 7.30 -2.27 14.67
CA SER A 165 7.97 -1.05 14.19
C SER A 165 8.96 -1.29 13.04
N GLN A 166 9.63 -2.45 13.00
CA GLN A 166 10.51 -2.81 11.87
C GLN A 166 9.67 -3.15 10.65
N VAL A 167 8.57 -3.88 10.82
CA VAL A 167 7.62 -4.15 9.73
C VAL A 167 7.08 -2.85 9.13
N TYR A 168 6.69 -1.88 9.97
CA TYR A 168 6.31 -0.53 9.52
C TYR A 168 7.43 0.20 8.79
N ALA A 169 8.67 0.11 9.27
CA ALA A 169 9.80 0.74 8.61
C ALA A 169 9.99 0.21 7.19
N TRP A 170 9.92 -1.11 7.00
CA TRP A 170 10.05 -1.75 5.67
C TRP A 170 8.89 -1.44 4.72
N GLN A 171 7.71 -1.08 5.24
CA GLN A 171 6.55 -0.67 4.44
C GLN A 171 6.47 0.85 4.19
N LEU A 172 7.35 1.64 4.84
CA LEU A 172 7.34 3.10 4.75
C LEU A 172 7.46 3.66 3.32
N PRO A 173 8.30 3.11 2.41
CA PRO A 173 8.33 3.56 1.03
C PRO A 173 6.97 3.42 0.33
N VAL A 174 6.32 2.27 0.48
CA VAL A 174 5.01 1.99 -0.12
C VAL A 174 3.93 2.93 0.46
N ILE A 175 3.97 3.18 1.78
CA ILE A 175 3.07 4.11 2.46
C ILE A 175 3.23 5.53 1.90
N PHE A 176 4.45 6.01 1.71
CA PHE A 176 4.68 7.32 1.11
C PHE A 176 4.22 7.38 -0.35
N LEU A 177 4.50 6.35 -1.15
CA LEU A 177 4.09 6.27 -2.56
C LEU A 177 2.57 6.30 -2.72
N THR A 178 1.87 5.50 -1.92
CA THR A 178 0.41 5.40 -1.94
C THR A 178 -0.23 6.70 -1.48
N THR A 179 0.31 7.33 -0.43
CA THR A 179 -0.16 8.65 0.02
C THR A 179 0.09 9.74 -1.04
N ALA A 180 1.24 9.71 -1.73
CA ALA A 180 1.54 10.62 -2.84
C ALA A 180 0.55 10.43 -4.00
N THR A 181 0.21 9.18 -4.32
CA THR A 181 -0.76 8.85 -5.36
C THR A 181 -2.17 9.34 -5.00
N LEU A 182 -2.58 9.17 -3.74
CA LEU A 182 -3.87 9.71 -3.26
C LEU A 182 -3.90 11.23 -3.31
N ALA A 183 -2.83 11.90 -2.88
CA ALA A 183 -2.71 13.35 -2.98
C ALA A 183 -2.81 13.82 -4.45
N MET A 184 -2.22 13.07 -5.38
CA MET A 184 -2.31 13.34 -6.82
C MET A 184 -3.76 13.23 -7.33
N ILE A 185 -4.45 12.13 -7.00
CA ILE A 185 -5.84 11.91 -7.42
C ILE A 185 -6.73 13.05 -6.90
N VAL A 186 -6.62 13.37 -5.61
CA VAL A 186 -7.38 14.47 -5.00
C VAL A 186 -7.03 15.81 -5.64
N GLY A 187 -5.74 16.07 -5.89
CA GLY A 187 -5.28 17.28 -6.57
C GLY A 187 -5.85 17.44 -7.97
N MET A 188 -5.92 16.36 -8.76
CA MET A 188 -6.55 16.36 -10.08
C MET A 188 -8.05 16.67 -9.99
N PHE A 189 -8.79 16.04 -9.08
CA PHE A 189 -10.22 16.33 -8.91
C PHE A 189 -10.46 17.80 -8.53
N LEU A 190 -9.69 18.31 -7.56
CA LEU A 190 -9.80 19.71 -7.14
C LEU A 190 -9.43 20.68 -8.28
N HIS A 191 -8.39 20.39 -9.05
CA HIS A 191 -7.95 21.25 -10.16
C HIS A 191 -9.03 21.36 -11.24
N VAL A 192 -9.58 20.22 -11.68
CA VAL A 192 -10.56 20.18 -12.76
C VAL A 192 -11.90 20.79 -12.33
N TRP A 193 -12.34 20.54 -11.09
CA TRP A 193 -13.60 21.08 -10.60
C TRP A 193 -13.52 22.56 -10.24
N ASN A 194 -12.37 23.03 -9.74
CA ASN A 194 -12.15 24.45 -9.47
C ASN A 194 -12.16 25.29 -10.77
N ALA A 195 -11.81 24.70 -11.91
CA ALA A 195 -11.86 25.37 -13.21
C ALA A 195 -13.29 25.48 -13.79
N THR A 196 -14.26 24.73 -13.26
CA THR A 196 -15.65 24.71 -13.76
C THR A 196 -16.48 25.77 -13.05
N LYS A 197 -16.74 26.90 -13.72
CA LYS A 197 -17.53 28.01 -13.14
C LYS A 197 -19.02 27.90 -13.47
N ASP A 198 -19.36 27.40 -14.66
CA ASP A 198 -20.73 27.23 -15.11
C ASP A 198 -21.06 25.77 -15.39
N LEU A 199 -22.21 25.29 -14.89
CA LEU A 199 -22.72 23.92 -15.11
C LEU A 199 -23.39 23.77 -16.49
N GLN A 200 -23.04 24.63 -17.45
CA GLN A 200 -23.65 24.62 -18.77
C GLN A 200 -22.85 23.73 -19.70
N TRP A 201 -23.53 22.90 -20.50
CA TRP A 201 -22.87 22.09 -21.53
C TRP A 201 -22.11 22.93 -22.58
N ALA A 202 -22.42 24.22 -22.70
CA ALA A 202 -21.67 25.13 -23.56
C ALA A 202 -20.25 25.41 -23.03
N ASP A 203 -20.01 25.30 -21.73
CA ASP A 203 -18.70 25.56 -21.10
C ASP A 203 -17.71 24.43 -21.46
N PRO A 204 -16.58 24.73 -22.13
CA PRO A 204 -15.52 23.77 -22.38
C PRO A 204 -14.97 23.12 -21.10
N ASN A 205 -14.88 23.87 -20.00
CA ASN A 205 -14.33 23.37 -18.73
C ASN A 205 -15.25 22.31 -18.11
N PHE A 206 -16.57 22.50 -18.20
CA PHE A 206 -17.55 21.51 -17.76
C PHE A 206 -17.45 20.20 -18.54
N LYS A 207 -17.17 20.24 -19.85
CA LYS A 207 -16.98 19.01 -20.66
C LYS A 207 -15.73 18.25 -20.24
N VAL A 208 -14.61 18.96 -20.07
CA VAL A 208 -13.35 18.37 -19.59
C VAL A 208 -13.56 17.73 -18.23
N ALA A 209 -14.23 18.45 -17.34
CA ALA A 209 -14.61 17.95 -16.03
C ALA A 209 -15.37 16.64 -16.14
N LEU A 210 -16.54 16.65 -16.78
CA LEU A 210 -17.39 15.47 -16.88
C LEU A 210 -16.64 14.24 -17.43
N ILE A 211 -15.89 14.41 -18.53
CA ILE A 211 -15.13 13.31 -19.15
C ILE A 211 -14.05 12.80 -18.19
N PHE A 212 -13.29 13.70 -17.54
CA PHE A 212 -12.29 13.34 -16.55
C PHE A 212 -12.90 12.49 -15.42
N THR A 213 -14.02 12.91 -14.85
CA THR A 213 -14.65 12.17 -13.74
C THR A 213 -15.19 10.82 -14.17
N VAL A 214 -15.78 10.70 -15.37
CA VAL A 214 -16.23 9.40 -15.89
C VAL A 214 -15.04 8.44 -16.03
N VAL A 215 -13.95 8.90 -16.64
CA VAL A 215 -12.74 8.07 -16.82
C VAL A 215 -12.12 7.71 -15.47
N ALA A 216 -12.04 8.68 -14.54
CA ALA A 216 -11.49 8.45 -13.21
C ALA A 216 -12.31 7.43 -12.41
N VAL A 217 -13.64 7.55 -12.41
CA VAL A 217 -14.54 6.60 -11.73
C VAL A 217 -14.45 5.21 -12.32
N LEU A 218 -14.42 5.08 -13.65
CA LEU A 218 -14.25 3.78 -14.31
C LEU A 218 -12.89 3.15 -13.99
N SER A 219 -11.82 3.96 -13.98
CA SER A 219 -10.47 3.49 -13.66
C SER A 219 -10.35 3.04 -12.20
N ILE A 220 -10.90 3.83 -11.27
CA ILE A 220 -10.95 3.50 -9.84
C ILE A 220 -11.78 2.23 -9.62
N GLY A 221 -12.95 2.14 -10.25
CA GLY A 221 -13.81 0.96 -10.19
C GLY A 221 -13.13 -0.29 -10.72
N GLY A 222 -12.46 -0.19 -11.88
CA GLY A 222 -11.69 -1.27 -12.47
C GLY A 222 -10.52 -1.73 -11.60
N PHE A 223 -9.78 -0.77 -11.00
CA PHE A 223 -8.72 -1.07 -10.05
C PHE A 223 -9.25 -1.90 -8.88
N PHE A 224 -10.33 -1.46 -8.23
CA PHE A 224 -10.90 -2.18 -7.09
C PHE A 224 -11.51 -3.53 -7.47
N ALA A 225 -12.13 -3.63 -8.64
CA ALA A 225 -12.63 -4.92 -9.15
C ALA A 225 -11.48 -5.92 -9.35
N GLY A 226 -10.35 -5.46 -9.89
CA GLY A 226 -9.13 -6.27 -10.01
C GLY A 226 -8.59 -6.72 -8.65
N GLN A 227 -8.50 -5.81 -7.68
CA GLN A 227 -8.06 -6.15 -6.32
C GLN A 227 -9.01 -7.17 -5.66
N ALA A 228 -10.32 -6.99 -5.80
CA ALA A 228 -11.31 -7.92 -5.25
C ALA A 228 -11.24 -9.30 -5.92
N SER A 229 -10.85 -9.37 -7.20
CA SER A 229 -10.68 -10.63 -7.92
C SER A 229 -9.43 -11.40 -7.51
N MET A 230 -8.41 -10.73 -6.98
CA MET A 230 -7.15 -11.34 -6.54
C MET A 230 -7.11 -11.63 -5.03
N TYR A 231 -8.16 -11.24 -4.30
CA TYR A 231 -8.29 -11.55 -2.88
C TYR A 231 -8.66 -13.03 -2.70
N VAL A 232 -7.69 -13.83 -2.25
CA VAL A 232 -7.93 -15.21 -1.79
C VAL A 232 -8.32 -15.13 -0.32
N PRO A 233 -9.53 -15.52 0.08
CA PRO A 233 -9.91 -15.58 1.49
C PRO A 233 -9.10 -16.68 2.19
N ASP A 234 -8.56 -16.40 3.38
CA ASP A 234 -7.78 -17.34 4.21
C ASP A 234 -8.52 -18.62 4.64
N ASN A 235 -9.78 -18.79 4.20
CA ASN A 235 -10.68 -19.85 4.63
C ASN A 235 -10.58 -21.14 3.79
N GLU A 236 -9.68 -21.21 2.80
CA GLU A 236 -9.50 -22.38 1.93
C GLU A 236 -8.22 -23.19 2.22
N VAL A 237 -7.50 -22.89 3.31
CA VAL A 237 -6.23 -23.56 3.67
C VAL A 237 -6.30 -24.33 4.99
N GLU A 238 -7.50 -24.70 5.46
CA GLU A 238 -7.66 -25.70 6.54
C GLU A 238 -7.83 -27.12 6.00
#